data_AF-A0A2V5NVN5-F1
#
_entry.id   AF-A0A2V5NVN5-F1
#
_cell.length_a   1.000
_cell.length_b   1.000
_cell.length_c   1.000
_cell.angle_alpha   90.00
_cell.angle_beta   90.00
_cell.angle_gamma   90.00
#
_symmetry.space_group_name_H-M   'P 1'
#
loop_
_entity.id
_entity.type
_entity.pdbx_description
1 polymer ?
#
loop_
_entity_poly.entity_id
_entity_poly.type
_entity_poly.pdbx_seq_one_letter_code
_entity_poly.pdbx_strand_id
1 'polypeptide(L)'
;GDFGLAVAAEQNAEAQNEIWGTPYYVAPERLNNEPEDFRSDIYSLGATLYHAMAGRPPFEGETNSATALRDLKNNPLSIGAVVPGLRRETVRTIDRMIAPDPGQRFASYEEVIDALEQARDALNPSGRKAWRRRLAIAAVVLAALLGAGAFYFQQRHSAQMAKAEQLAKVQSAQSSEETLRHLYDDARRELIAGKYDAARTTFIRLAGEARNKQPLLNWIRLHRGLANLLRGYTTQARQAFEELEKAGPFSTKPEEKALADFFTQTAHTMNAAEPIPAASARVPGPMSPDAFALFLFAVKDWQQSDFASAAALFEQFQRSQSTGAYAWINDYKPLAEKFLADYRVYADWQKQSQAFTKPEQITAALTALRAAQSKLQLRGRLNEAFKEEETKLTKRLEGRK
;
A
#
# COMPACT_ATOMS: atom_id res chain seq x y z
N GLY A 1 27.27 49.08 -67.88
CA GLY A 1 26.04 49.85 -67.70
C GLY A 1 26.18 51.12 -68.48
N ASP A 2 25.34 51.29 -69.48
CA ASP A 2 25.19 52.51 -70.26
C ASP A 2 24.12 53.35 -69.54
N PHE A 3 24.52 54.47 -68.94
CA PHE A 3 23.65 55.36 -68.15
C PHE A 3 23.27 56.63 -68.93
N GLY A 4 23.24 56.56 -70.27
CA GLY A 4 22.97 57.72 -71.14
C GLY A 4 21.56 58.32 -71.08
N LEU A 5 20.62 57.82 -70.26
CA LEU A 5 19.21 58.27 -70.24
C LEU A 5 18.59 58.45 -68.84
N ALA A 6 19.41 58.59 -67.79
CA ALA A 6 18.90 58.91 -66.45
C ALA A 6 18.53 60.41 -66.36
N VAL A 7 17.23 60.72 -66.25
CA VAL A 7 16.73 62.09 -66.02
C VAL A 7 16.27 62.20 -64.56
N ALA A 8 16.84 63.16 -63.83
CA ALA A 8 16.34 63.58 -62.53
C ALA A 8 15.11 64.47 -62.73
N ALA A 9 14.04 64.21 -61.98
CA ALA A 9 12.79 64.94 -62.08
C ALA A 9 12.91 66.34 -61.46
N GLU A 10 13.20 67.37 -62.28
CA GLU A 10 12.89 68.78 -62.00
C GLU A 10 12.85 69.60 -63.31
N GLN A 11 11.92 70.55 -63.40
CA GLN A 11 11.38 71.18 -64.62
C GLN A 11 12.35 72.13 -65.37
N ASN A 12 12.41 72.02 -66.71
CA ASN A 12 12.23 73.14 -67.66
C ASN A 12 12.15 72.64 -69.12
N ALA A 13 11.30 73.32 -69.90
CA ALA A 13 10.88 72.95 -71.25
C ALA A 13 11.86 73.39 -72.36
N GLU A 14 11.67 72.76 -73.54
CA GLU A 14 12.13 73.15 -74.88
C GLU A 14 13.53 72.66 -75.35
N ALA A 15 13.56 71.49 -76.01
CA ALA A 15 14.02 71.34 -77.39
C ALA A 15 13.74 69.92 -77.91
N GLN A 16 13.10 69.86 -79.08
CA GLN A 16 12.59 68.67 -79.76
C GLN A 16 13.67 67.88 -80.52
N ASN A 17 13.34 66.61 -80.79
CA ASN A 17 13.87 65.73 -81.84
C ASN A 17 15.29 65.16 -81.71
N GLU A 18 15.39 63.99 -81.06
CA GLU A 18 16.17 62.86 -81.59
C GLU A 18 15.70 61.55 -80.94
N ILE A 19 14.75 60.85 -81.59
CA ILE A 19 14.39 59.47 -81.24
C ILE A 19 15.43 58.57 -81.92
N TRP A 20 16.56 58.34 -81.25
CA TRP A 20 17.53 57.29 -81.65
C TRP A 20 17.82 56.38 -80.45
N GLY A 21 17.02 55.33 -80.35
CA GLY A 21 17.19 54.22 -79.43
C GLY A 21 16.09 53.20 -79.70
N THR A 22 16.45 51.93 -79.87
CA THR A 22 15.56 50.85 -80.34
C THR A 22 14.28 50.78 -79.48
N PRO A 23 13.10 51.19 -80.00
CA PRO A 23 11.90 51.47 -79.18
C PRO A 23 11.21 50.22 -78.60
N TYR A 24 11.77 49.02 -78.82
CA TYR A 24 11.16 47.75 -78.42
C TYR A 24 11.01 47.58 -76.91
N TYR A 25 11.92 48.14 -76.11
CA TYR A 25 11.91 47.97 -74.64
C TYR A 25 11.31 49.17 -73.89
N VAL A 26 11.02 50.26 -74.60
CA VAL A 26 10.44 51.47 -74.01
C VAL A 26 8.95 51.24 -73.74
N ALA A 27 8.49 51.63 -72.55
CA ALA A 27 7.09 51.46 -72.15
C ALA A 27 6.13 52.34 -73.00
N PRO A 28 4.89 51.90 -73.27
CA PRO A 28 3.92 52.65 -74.10
C PRO A 28 3.65 54.06 -73.59
N GLU A 29 3.50 54.24 -72.28
CA GLU A 29 3.24 55.53 -71.63
C GLU A 29 4.33 56.57 -71.91
N ARG A 30 5.59 56.13 -72.00
CA ARG A 30 6.75 56.99 -72.34
C ARG A 30 6.72 57.44 -73.80
N LEU A 31 6.14 56.63 -74.69
CA LEU A 31 5.89 57.05 -76.07
C LEU A 31 4.68 57.98 -76.18
N ASN A 32 3.77 57.96 -75.22
CA ASN A 32 2.55 58.78 -75.17
C ASN A 32 2.74 60.16 -74.51
N ASN A 33 3.92 60.45 -73.93
CA ASN A 33 4.13 61.56 -72.99
C ASN A 33 3.14 61.52 -71.80
N GLU A 34 2.72 60.32 -71.40
CA GLU A 34 1.95 60.10 -70.18
C GLU A 34 2.91 60.08 -68.96
N PRO A 35 2.41 60.34 -67.73
CA PRO A 35 3.25 60.28 -66.53
C PRO A 35 3.92 58.91 -66.39
N GLU A 36 5.26 58.90 -66.35
CA GLU A 36 6.08 57.71 -66.12
C GLU A 36 6.20 57.45 -64.61
N ASP A 37 6.06 56.19 -64.20
CA ASP A 37 6.39 55.74 -62.85
C ASP A 37 7.28 54.49 -62.88
N PHE A 38 7.56 53.90 -61.72
CA PHE A 38 8.42 52.71 -61.59
C PHE A 38 7.93 51.50 -62.41
N ARG A 39 6.66 51.47 -62.85
CA ARG A 39 6.10 50.37 -63.66
C ARG A 39 6.58 50.41 -65.10
N SER A 40 7.16 51.52 -65.56
CA SER A 40 7.84 51.61 -66.85
C SER A 40 9.13 50.78 -66.85
N ASP A 41 9.87 50.76 -65.74
CA ASP A 41 11.03 49.86 -65.55
C ASP A 41 10.61 48.39 -65.54
N ILE A 42 9.47 48.07 -64.91
CA ILE A 42 8.90 46.71 -64.90
C ILE A 42 8.61 46.24 -66.34
N TYR A 43 8.06 47.13 -67.18
CA TYR A 43 7.84 46.83 -68.58
C TYR A 43 9.13 46.60 -69.34
N SER A 44 10.12 47.48 -69.18
CA SER A 44 11.41 47.33 -69.84
C SER A 44 12.10 46.02 -69.46
N LEU A 45 12.11 45.67 -68.17
CA LEU A 45 12.62 44.38 -67.71
C LEU A 45 11.81 43.20 -68.27
N GLY A 46 10.48 43.29 -68.28
CA GLY A 46 9.59 42.28 -68.84
C GLY A 46 9.86 42.04 -70.32
N ALA A 47 10.05 43.10 -71.10
CA ALA A 47 10.36 43.04 -72.52
C ALA A 47 11.76 42.46 -72.77
N THR A 48 12.74 42.76 -71.93
CA THR A 48 14.08 42.14 -71.98
C THR A 48 14.01 40.65 -71.66
N LEU A 49 13.29 40.25 -70.61
CA LEU A 49 13.12 38.84 -70.26
C LEU A 49 12.35 38.07 -71.33
N TYR A 50 11.30 38.68 -71.89
CA TYR A 50 10.57 38.15 -73.04
C TYR A 50 11.53 37.89 -74.20
N HIS A 51 12.36 38.88 -74.57
CA HIS A 51 13.34 38.70 -75.64
C HIS A 51 14.34 37.60 -75.32
N ALA A 52 14.89 37.56 -74.10
CA ALA A 52 15.86 36.55 -73.71
C ALA A 52 15.33 35.11 -73.85
N MET A 53 14.01 34.91 -73.62
CA MET A 53 13.37 33.60 -73.74
C MET A 53 12.83 33.31 -75.15
N ALA A 54 12.29 34.32 -75.83
CA ALA A 54 11.66 34.17 -77.15
C ALA A 54 12.64 34.31 -78.33
N GLY A 55 13.84 34.85 -78.08
CA GLY A 55 14.85 35.16 -79.10
C GLY A 55 14.50 36.39 -79.97
N ARG A 56 13.40 37.08 -79.66
CA ARG A 56 12.89 38.26 -80.38
C ARG A 56 12.07 39.18 -79.46
N PRO A 57 11.96 40.49 -79.73
CA PRO A 57 11.20 41.39 -78.87
C PRO A 57 9.68 41.06 -78.90
N PRO A 58 8.90 41.58 -77.94
CA PRO A 58 7.44 41.33 -77.90
C PRO A 58 6.68 41.91 -79.11
N PHE A 59 7.29 42.87 -79.82
CA PHE A 59 6.73 43.52 -81.01
C PHE A 59 7.86 43.79 -82.01
N GLU A 60 7.59 43.60 -83.31
CA GLU A 60 8.50 43.93 -84.41
C GLU A 60 7.75 44.83 -85.40
N GLY A 61 8.36 45.98 -85.77
CA GLY A 61 7.77 46.90 -86.74
C GLY A 61 8.73 48.03 -87.09
N GLU A 62 9.17 48.08 -88.35
CA GLU A 62 9.91 49.22 -88.90
C GLU A 62 8.93 50.36 -89.15
N THR A 63 8.81 51.29 -88.21
CA THR A 63 8.00 52.49 -88.42
C THR A 63 8.63 53.71 -87.76
N ASN A 64 8.77 54.78 -88.54
CA ASN A 64 9.23 56.09 -88.05
C ASN A 64 8.07 56.91 -87.45
N SER A 65 6.86 56.33 -87.34
CA SER A 65 5.68 56.97 -86.77
C SER A 65 5.46 56.51 -85.33
N ALA A 66 5.50 57.48 -84.39
CA ALA A 66 5.18 57.23 -82.99
C ALA A 66 3.77 56.64 -82.82
N THR A 67 2.81 57.04 -83.64
CA THR A 67 1.43 56.52 -83.62
C THR A 67 1.37 55.03 -83.98
N ALA A 68 2.10 54.62 -85.02
CA ALA A 68 2.13 53.20 -85.42
C ALA A 68 2.85 52.31 -84.39
N LEU A 69 3.88 52.84 -83.74
CA LEU A 69 4.59 52.16 -82.65
C LEU A 69 3.72 51.97 -81.40
N ARG A 70 2.84 52.92 -81.11
CA ARG A 70 1.84 52.83 -80.02
C ARG A 70 0.82 51.73 -80.30
N ASP A 71 0.27 51.70 -81.52
CA ASP A 71 -0.71 50.68 -81.91
C ASP A 71 -0.16 49.25 -81.83
N LEU A 72 1.10 49.06 -82.24
CA LEU A 72 1.78 47.76 -82.11
C LEU A 72 1.90 47.31 -80.65
N LYS A 73 2.19 48.25 -79.73
CA LYS A 73 2.40 47.94 -78.31
C LYS A 73 1.13 47.64 -77.52
N ASN A 74 -0.04 48.01 -78.04
CA ASN A 74 -1.33 47.79 -77.38
C ASN A 74 -1.81 46.32 -77.38
N ASN A 75 -1.13 45.42 -78.09
CA ASN A 75 -1.53 44.01 -78.17
C ASN A 75 -0.30 43.06 -78.13
N PRO A 76 0.38 42.91 -76.98
CA PRO A 76 1.52 42.02 -76.85
C PRO A 76 1.13 40.57 -77.10
N LEU A 77 1.93 39.87 -77.90
CA LEU A 77 1.80 38.43 -78.03
C LEU A 77 2.26 37.77 -76.73
N SER A 78 1.41 36.91 -76.14
CA SER A 78 1.77 36.15 -74.93
C SER A 78 3.02 35.31 -75.16
N ILE A 79 3.94 35.29 -74.20
CA ILE A 79 5.19 34.53 -74.34
C ILE A 79 4.94 33.03 -74.44
N GLY A 80 3.85 32.53 -73.83
CA GLY A 80 3.46 31.13 -73.90
C GLY A 80 3.06 30.70 -75.32
N ALA A 81 2.65 31.64 -76.18
CA ALA A 81 2.38 31.37 -77.59
C ALA A 81 3.65 31.31 -78.44
N VAL A 82 4.75 31.94 -77.99
CA VAL A 82 6.02 32.00 -78.72
C VAL A 82 7.02 30.94 -78.28
N VAL A 83 7.01 30.58 -76.99
CA VAL A 83 7.94 29.60 -76.40
C VAL A 83 7.15 28.43 -75.79
N PRO A 84 6.92 27.34 -76.55
CA PRO A 84 6.23 26.16 -76.04
C PRO A 84 7.00 25.50 -74.89
N GLY A 85 6.28 25.09 -73.84
CA GLY A 85 6.86 24.36 -72.70
C GLY A 85 7.20 25.22 -71.48
N LEU A 86 7.01 26.54 -71.54
CA LEU A 86 7.07 27.39 -70.35
C LEU A 86 5.98 27.01 -69.34
N ARG A 87 6.33 27.00 -68.05
CA ARG A 87 5.35 26.80 -66.98
C ARG A 87 4.38 27.98 -66.91
N ARG A 88 3.15 27.70 -66.49
CA ARG A 88 2.06 28.68 -66.42
C ARG A 88 2.43 29.89 -65.58
N GLU A 89 3.17 29.67 -64.50
CA GLU A 89 3.65 30.69 -63.58
C GLU A 89 4.62 31.65 -64.28
N THR A 90 5.57 31.13 -65.06
CA THR A 90 6.50 31.95 -65.87
C THR A 90 5.78 32.77 -66.92
N VAL A 91 4.84 32.16 -67.66
CA VAL A 91 4.05 32.86 -68.69
C VAL A 91 3.26 34.01 -68.08
N ARG A 92 2.53 33.74 -66.99
CA ARG A 92 1.72 34.75 -66.30
C ARG A 92 2.57 35.93 -65.80
N THR A 93 3.73 35.64 -65.21
CA THR A 93 4.60 36.70 -64.67
C THR A 93 5.07 37.63 -65.78
N ILE A 94 5.58 37.07 -66.89
CA ILE A 94 6.19 37.85 -67.96
C ILE A 94 5.13 38.63 -68.75
N ASP A 95 4.00 38.00 -69.09
CA ASP A 95 2.89 38.66 -69.78
C ASP A 95 2.34 39.85 -68.97
N ARG A 96 2.29 39.71 -67.63
CA ARG A 96 1.85 40.79 -66.75
C ARG A 96 2.87 41.94 -66.67
N MET A 97 4.18 41.66 -66.75
CA MET A 97 5.20 42.71 -66.77
C MET A 97 5.09 43.60 -68.02
N ILE A 98 4.74 43.01 -69.17
CA ILE A 98 4.65 43.71 -70.47
C ILE A 98 3.23 44.20 -70.82
N ALA A 99 2.31 44.21 -69.86
CA ALA A 99 0.94 44.68 -70.10
C ALA A 99 0.95 46.15 -70.59
N PRO A 100 0.15 46.52 -71.61
CA PRO A 100 0.18 47.88 -72.15
C PRO A 100 -0.20 48.93 -71.11
N ASP A 101 -1.28 48.68 -70.36
CA ASP A 101 -1.76 49.51 -69.27
C ASP A 101 -0.88 49.33 -68.00
N PRO A 102 -0.20 50.38 -67.51
CA PRO A 102 0.55 50.34 -66.25
C PRO A 102 -0.30 49.86 -65.06
N GLY A 103 -1.61 50.11 -65.07
CA GLY A 103 -2.57 49.63 -64.07
C GLY A 103 -2.67 48.11 -63.96
N GLN A 104 -2.34 47.39 -65.02
CA GLN A 104 -2.43 45.92 -65.10
C GLN A 104 -1.09 45.23 -64.76
N ARG A 105 0.00 46.00 -64.67
CA ARG A 105 1.32 45.49 -64.25
C ARG A 105 1.35 45.22 -62.74
N PHE A 106 2.53 44.86 -62.23
CA PHE A 106 2.72 44.64 -60.79
C PHE A 106 2.71 45.97 -60.04
N ALA A 107 2.14 45.97 -58.84
CA ALA A 107 1.96 47.19 -58.05
C ALA A 107 3.22 47.60 -57.26
N SER A 108 4.24 46.74 -57.20
CA SER A 108 5.55 47.02 -56.62
C SER A 108 6.63 46.08 -57.17
N TYR A 109 7.91 46.37 -56.89
CA TYR A 109 9.01 45.47 -57.25
C TYR A 109 8.98 44.17 -56.44
N GLU A 110 8.52 44.19 -55.19
CA GLU A 110 8.35 43.00 -54.35
C GLU A 110 7.36 42.02 -54.97
N GLU A 111 6.25 42.50 -55.53
CA GLU A 111 5.30 41.61 -56.23
C GLU A 111 5.94 40.95 -57.45
N VAL A 112 6.84 41.64 -58.16
CA VAL A 112 7.59 41.06 -59.29
C VAL A 112 8.55 39.97 -58.79
N ILE A 113 9.29 40.24 -57.72
CA ILE A 113 10.23 39.28 -57.11
C ILE A 113 9.47 38.04 -56.66
N ASP A 114 8.39 38.20 -55.90
CA ASP A 114 7.55 37.09 -55.42
C ASP A 114 7.01 36.24 -56.57
N ALA A 115 6.57 36.88 -57.66
CA ALA A 115 6.07 36.18 -58.84
C ALA A 115 7.18 35.39 -59.58
N LEU A 116 8.40 35.92 -59.62
CA LEU A 116 9.56 35.22 -60.19
C LEU A 116 10.03 34.07 -59.30
N GLU A 117 10.02 34.24 -57.98
CA GLU A 117 10.36 33.17 -57.02
C GLU A 117 9.35 32.03 -57.04
N GLN A 118 8.05 32.34 -57.12
CA GLN A 118 7.01 31.32 -57.30
C GLN A 118 7.19 30.54 -58.60
N ALA A 119 7.54 31.24 -59.70
CA ALA A 119 7.84 30.58 -60.97
C ALA A 119 9.09 29.67 -60.88
N ARG A 120 10.10 30.07 -60.09
CA ARG A 120 11.30 29.26 -59.80
C ARG A 120 10.94 28.01 -58.98
N ASP A 121 10.17 28.16 -57.92
CA ASP A 121 9.85 27.06 -57.00
C ASP A 121 8.95 26.00 -57.66
N ALA A 122 8.09 26.43 -58.60
CA ALA A 122 7.30 25.54 -59.44
C ALA A 122 8.16 24.60 -60.31
N LEU A 123 9.46 24.87 -60.49
CA LEU A 123 10.40 23.99 -61.20
C LEU A 123 10.87 22.80 -60.35
N ASN A 124 10.77 22.84 -59.01
CA ASN A 124 11.36 21.83 -58.11
C ASN A 124 10.36 21.26 -57.05
N PRO A 125 9.49 20.28 -57.40
CA PRO A 125 8.43 19.79 -56.51
C PRO A 125 8.84 18.75 -55.42
N SER A 126 10.11 18.54 -55.09
CA SER A 126 10.58 17.34 -54.37
C SER A 126 10.54 17.33 -52.82
N GLY A 127 10.10 18.40 -52.14
CA GLY A 127 10.19 18.52 -50.67
C GLY A 127 9.17 17.76 -49.79
N ARG A 128 8.05 17.25 -50.33
CA ARG A 128 6.88 16.83 -49.51
C ARG A 128 6.90 15.38 -48.96
N LYS A 129 7.74 14.47 -49.48
CA LYS A 129 7.74 13.04 -49.08
C LYS A 129 8.59 12.71 -47.83
N ALA A 130 9.65 13.47 -47.56
CA ALA A 130 10.58 13.17 -46.46
C ALA A 130 9.99 13.47 -45.06
N TRP A 131 9.14 14.49 -44.95
CA TRP A 131 8.55 14.94 -43.68
C TRP A 131 7.52 13.95 -43.11
N ARG A 132 6.71 13.30 -43.96
CA ARG A 132 5.71 12.30 -43.53
C ARG A 132 6.33 11.05 -42.90
N ARG A 133 7.51 10.61 -43.37
CA ARG A 133 8.22 9.45 -42.80
C ARG A 133 8.76 9.74 -41.40
N ARG A 134 9.23 10.97 -41.13
CA ARG A 134 9.74 11.38 -39.81
C ARG A 134 8.64 11.44 -38.75
N LEU A 135 7.44 11.93 -39.11
CA LEU A 135 6.28 11.97 -38.20
C LEU A 135 5.78 10.57 -37.82
N ALA A 136 5.76 9.61 -38.77
CA ALA A 136 5.34 8.25 -38.48
C ALA A 136 6.27 7.54 -37.47
N ILE A 137 7.59 7.74 -37.58
CA ILE A 137 8.57 7.19 -36.64
C ILE A 137 8.39 7.80 -35.24
N ALA A 138 8.20 9.12 -35.17
CA ALA A 138 7.98 9.81 -33.90
C ALA A 138 6.71 9.31 -33.17
N ALA A 139 5.63 9.05 -33.91
CA ALA A 139 4.39 8.50 -33.33
C ALA A 139 4.57 7.09 -32.73
N VAL A 140 5.32 6.21 -33.42
CA VAL A 140 5.61 4.85 -32.93
C VAL A 140 6.46 4.90 -31.66
N VAL A 141 7.49 5.76 -31.63
CA VAL A 141 8.34 5.93 -30.43
C VAL A 141 7.52 6.45 -29.26
N LEU A 142 6.64 7.43 -29.48
CA LEU A 142 5.78 7.96 -28.44
C LEU A 142 4.82 6.89 -27.88
N ALA A 143 4.19 6.09 -28.74
CA ALA A 143 3.32 5.00 -28.32
C ALA A 143 4.08 3.93 -27.51
N ALA A 144 5.31 3.58 -27.92
CA ALA A 144 6.16 2.66 -27.18
C ALA A 144 6.55 3.20 -25.80
N LEU A 145 6.89 4.49 -25.71
CA LEU A 145 7.21 5.14 -24.44
C LEU A 145 6.00 5.22 -23.49
N LEU A 146 4.81 5.54 -24.02
CA LEU A 146 3.58 5.55 -23.24
C LEU A 146 3.21 4.13 -22.76
N GLY A 147 3.35 3.12 -23.62
CA GLY A 147 3.14 1.73 -23.26
C GLY A 147 4.11 1.25 -22.18
N ALA A 148 5.40 1.56 -22.32
CA ALA A 148 6.41 1.24 -21.32
C ALA A 148 6.18 1.98 -20.00
N GLY A 149 5.78 3.26 -20.05
CA GLY A 149 5.41 4.05 -18.88
C GLY A 149 4.19 3.50 -18.16
N ALA A 150 3.12 3.14 -18.89
CA ALA A 150 1.93 2.50 -18.34
C ALA A 150 2.24 1.12 -17.74
N PHE A 151 3.04 0.30 -18.43
CA PHE A 151 3.48 -1.01 -17.93
C PHE A 151 4.32 -0.87 -16.64
N TYR A 152 5.29 0.05 -16.62
CA TYR A 152 6.11 0.32 -15.43
C TYR A 152 5.26 0.82 -14.27
N PHE A 153 4.32 1.74 -14.52
CA PHE A 153 3.41 2.25 -13.51
C PHE A 153 2.49 1.15 -12.96
N GLN A 154 1.91 0.31 -13.83
CA GLN A 154 1.05 -0.81 -13.45
C GLN A 154 1.81 -1.87 -12.65
N GLN A 155 3.04 -2.21 -13.05
CA GLN A 155 3.87 -3.17 -12.33
C GLN A 155 4.24 -2.64 -10.94
N ARG A 156 4.63 -1.35 -10.83
CA ARG A 156 4.98 -0.72 -9.56
C ARG A 156 3.77 -0.60 -8.63
N HIS A 157 2.60 -0.23 -9.16
CA HIS A 157 1.36 -0.15 -8.38
C HIS A 157 0.93 -1.52 -7.85
N SER A 158 0.99 -2.56 -8.68
CA SER A 158 0.70 -3.95 -8.25
C SER A 158 1.64 -4.42 -7.15
N ALA A 159 2.95 -4.15 -7.26
CA ALA A 159 3.92 -4.50 -6.23
C ALA A 159 3.69 -3.74 -4.90
N GLN A 160 3.29 -2.46 -4.98
CA GLN A 160 2.96 -1.67 -3.79
C GLN A 160 1.69 -2.17 -3.09
N MET A 161 0.65 -2.53 -3.85
CA MET A 161 -0.59 -3.07 -3.29
C MET A 161 -0.38 -4.43 -2.60
N ALA A 162 0.40 -5.33 -3.22
CA ALA A 162 0.76 -6.61 -2.59
C ALA A 162 1.52 -6.42 -1.27
N LYS A 163 2.46 -5.47 -1.22
CA LYS A 163 3.19 -5.12 0.01
C LYS A 163 2.26 -4.52 1.08
N ALA A 164 1.35 -3.63 0.69
CA ALA A 164 0.38 -3.01 1.60
C ALA A 164 -0.59 -4.05 2.18
N GLU A 165 -1.08 -4.97 1.35
CA GLU A 165 -1.94 -6.08 1.79
C GLU A 165 -1.20 -7.00 2.78
N GLN A 166 0.07 -7.33 2.51
CA GLN A 166 0.87 -8.15 3.40
C GLN A 166 1.12 -7.45 4.75
N LEU A 167 1.43 -6.15 4.75
CA LEU A 167 1.58 -5.37 5.99
C LEU A 167 0.27 -5.31 6.78
N ALA A 168 -0.87 -5.10 6.12
CA ALA A 168 -2.18 -5.09 6.77
C ALA A 168 -2.55 -6.46 7.37
N LYS A 169 -2.19 -7.56 6.70
CA LYS A 169 -2.36 -8.93 7.25
C LYS A 169 -1.49 -9.17 8.48
N VAL A 170 -0.22 -8.75 8.44
CA VAL A 170 0.69 -8.89 9.59
C VAL A 170 0.19 -8.06 10.78
N GLN A 171 -0.20 -6.81 10.53
CA GLN A 171 -0.69 -5.91 11.58
C GLN A 171 -2.00 -6.39 12.20
N SER A 172 -2.96 -6.86 11.39
CA SER A 172 -4.22 -7.41 11.91
C SER A 172 -4.02 -8.73 12.65
N ALA A 173 -3.08 -9.58 12.22
CA ALA A 173 -2.72 -10.80 12.95
C ALA A 173 -2.04 -10.50 14.29
N GLN A 174 -1.16 -9.48 14.33
CA GLN A 174 -0.51 -9.01 15.56
C GLN A 174 -1.52 -8.43 16.54
N SER A 175 -2.40 -7.52 16.09
CA SER A 175 -3.42 -6.93 16.95
C SER A 175 -4.40 -7.97 17.50
N SER A 176 -4.74 -8.98 16.68
CA SER A 176 -5.57 -10.11 17.11
C SER A 176 -4.87 -10.93 18.20
N GLU A 177 -3.57 -11.20 18.06
CA GLU A 177 -2.82 -11.96 19.06
C GLU A 177 -2.61 -11.19 20.36
N GLU A 178 -2.34 -9.88 20.29
CA GLU A 178 -2.29 -8.99 21.45
C GLU A 178 -3.63 -8.98 22.19
N THR A 179 -4.74 -8.89 21.46
CA THR A 179 -6.10 -8.95 22.04
C THR A 179 -6.32 -10.26 22.79
N LEU A 180 -5.92 -11.39 22.22
CA LEU A 180 -6.04 -12.69 22.88
C LEU A 180 -5.18 -12.77 24.15
N ARG A 181 -3.97 -12.20 24.14
CA ARG A 181 -3.09 -12.14 25.32
C ARG A 181 -3.69 -11.28 26.43
N HIS A 182 -4.22 -10.11 26.10
CA HIS A 182 -4.91 -9.25 27.07
C HIS A 182 -6.09 -9.96 27.73
N LEU A 183 -6.96 -10.60 26.93
CA LEU A 183 -8.10 -11.36 27.44
C LEU A 183 -7.67 -12.56 28.30
N TYR A 184 -6.57 -13.22 27.94
CA TYR A 184 -5.98 -14.29 28.73
C TYR A 184 -5.50 -13.79 30.10
N ASP A 185 -4.81 -12.65 30.14
CA ASP A 185 -4.33 -12.05 31.38
C ASP A 185 -5.49 -11.56 32.27
N ASP A 186 -6.55 -11.02 31.67
CA ASP A 186 -7.79 -10.68 32.38
C ASP A 186 -8.44 -11.91 33.03
N ALA A 187 -8.58 -13.00 32.28
CA ALA A 187 -9.14 -14.25 32.79
C ALA A 187 -8.30 -14.83 33.95
N ARG A 188 -6.97 -14.67 33.90
CA ARG A 188 -6.09 -15.04 35.01
C ARG A 188 -6.32 -14.18 36.25
N ARG A 189 -6.45 -12.86 36.09
CA ARG A 189 -6.78 -11.94 37.19
C ARG A 189 -8.11 -12.28 37.83
N GLU A 190 -9.13 -12.63 37.03
CA GLU A 190 -10.42 -13.11 37.52
C GLU A 190 -10.28 -14.37 38.37
N LEU A 191 -9.47 -15.33 37.92
CA LEU A 191 -9.19 -16.57 38.65
C LEU A 191 -8.52 -16.27 40.00
N ILE A 192 -7.50 -15.41 40.04
CA ILE A 192 -6.81 -14.99 41.27
C ILE A 192 -7.78 -14.27 42.22
N ALA A 193 -8.71 -13.48 41.69
CA ALA A 193 -9.75 -12.80 42.44
C ALA A 193 -10.87 -13.72 42.96
N GLY A 194 -10.81 -15.03 42.69
CA GLY A 194 -11.82 -16.01 43.12
C GLY A 194 -13.05 -16.08 42.21
N LYS A 195 -13.05 -15.41 41.05
CA LYS A 195 -14.15 -15.39 40.07
C LYS A 195 -14.04 -16.58 39.12
N TYR A 196 -14.05 -17.80 39.66
CA TYR A 196 -13.71 -19.02 38.91
C TYR A 196 -14.66 -19.31 37.73
N ASP A 197 -15.96 -19.09 37.90
CA ASP A 197 -16.95 -19.34 36.84
C ASP A 197 -16.80 -18.36 35.66
N ALA A 198 -16.48 -17.09 35.94
CA ALA A 198 -16.17 -16.09 34.91
C ALA A 198 -14.89 -16.45 34.16
N ALA A 199 -13.80 -16.70 34.89
CA ALA A 199 -12.51 -17.08 34.33
C ALA A 199 -12.64 -18.35 33.45
N ARG A 200 -13.33 -19.38 33.94
CA ARG A 200 -13.60 -20.63 33.20
C ARG A 200 -14.30 -20.35 31.86
N THR A 201 -15.33 -19.52 31.87
CA THR A 201 -16.11 -19.17 30.67
C THR A 201 -15.21 -18.47 29.65
N THR A 202 -14.37 -17.54 30.12
CA THR A 202 -13.40 -16.83 29.28
C THR A 202 -12.34 -17.79 28.70
N PHE A 203 -11.77 -18.70 29.49
CA PHE A 203 -10.80 -19.67 28.98
C PHE A 203 -11.40 -20.66 27.98
N ILE A 204 -12.66 -21.09 28.14
CA ILE A 204 -13.35 -21.93 27.16
C ILE A 204 -13.45 -21.21 25.81
N ARG A 205 -13.88 -19.94 25.82
CA ARG A 205 -13.97 -19.11 24.61
C ARG A 205 -12.59 -18.92 23.97
N LEU A 206 -11.59 -18.52 24.76
CA LEU A 206 -10.23 -18.28 24.28
C LEU A 206 -9.57 -19.53 23.68
N ALA A 207 -9.85 -20.72 24.22
CA ALA A 207 -9.33 -21.98 23.65
C ALA A 207 -9.84 -22.21 22.22
N GLY A 208 -11.05 -21.76 21.91
CA GLY A 208 -11.63 -21.80 20.56
C GLY A 208 -10.98 -20.79 19.60
N GLU A 209 -10.64 -19.59 20.08
CA GLU A 209 -10.05 -18.51 19.28
C GLU A 209 -8.53 -18.72 19.07
N ALA A 210 -7.83 -19.33 20.04
CA ALA A 210 -6.38 -19.52 20.04
C ALA A 210 -5.91 -20.86 19.43
N ARG A 211 -6.75 -21.58 18.66
CA ARG A 211 -6.48 -22.97 18.19
C ARG A 211 -5.10 -23.21 17.57
N ASN A 212 -4.52 -22.21 16.89
CA ASN A 212 -3.21 -22.32 16.23
C ASN A 212 -2.16 -21.36 16.83
N LYS A 213 -2.38 -20.88 18.06
CA LYS A 213 -1.56 -19.88 18.73
C LYS A 213 -0.80 -20.51 19.89
N GLN A 214 0.27 -21.23 19.60
CA GLN A 214 1.15 -21.80 20.62
C GLN A 214 2.23 -20.80 21.05
N PRO A 215 2.65 -20.78 22.33
CA PRO A 215 2.22 -21.65 23.45
C PRO A 215 0.95 -21.16 24.18
N LEU A 216 0.32 -20.07 23.72
CA LEU A 216 -0.83 -19.45 24.39
C LEU A 216 -2.01 -20.42 24.57
N LEU A 217 -2.30 -21.25 23.56
CA LEU A 217 -3.36 -22.27 23.65
C LEU A 217 -3.14 -23.24 24.81
N ASN A 218 -1.90 -23.74 24.97
CA ASN A 218 -1.58 -24.66 26.05
C ASN A 218 -1.72 -23.99 27.41
N TRP A 219 -1.29 -22.73 27.53
CA TRP A 219 -1.52 -21.92 28.73
C TRP A 219 -3.01 -21.72 29.05
N ILE A 220 -3.84 -21.44 28.03
CA ILE A 220 -5.30 -21.31 28.19
C ILE A 220 -5.90 -22.63 28.67
N ARG A 221 -5.53 -23.77 28.07
CA ARG A 221 -6.05 -25.09 28.48
C ARG A 221 -5.66 -25.44 29.91
N LEU A 222 -4.42 -25.17 30.30
CA LEU A 222 -3.91 -25.39 31.65
C LEU A 222 -4.70 -24.55 32.68
N HIS A 223 -4.92 -23.27 32.39
CA HIS A 223 -5.69 -22.38 33.26
C HIS A 223 -7.18 -22.70 33.29
N ARG A 224 -7.76 -23.17 32.19
CA ARG A 224 -9.13 -23.71 32.16
C ARG A 224 -9.26 -24.90 33.11
N GLY A 225 -8.29 -25.81 33.09
CA GLY A 225 -8.22 -26.95 34.02
C GLY A 225 -8.13 -26.50 35.48
N LEU A 226 -7.26 -25.52 35.76
CA LEU A 226 -7.14 -24.92 37.09
C LEU A 226 -8.45 -24.25 37.57
N ALA A 227 -9.10 -23.46 36.71
CA ALA A 227 -10.35 -22.79 37.04
C ALA A 227 -11.45 -23.81 37.42
N ASN A 228 -11.53 -24.92 36.67
CA ASN A 228 -12.42 -26.04 36.99
C ASN A 228 -12.06 -26.68 38.34
N LEU A 229 -10.78 -26.96 38.60
CA LEU A 229 -10.36 -27.54 39.88
C LEU A 229 -10.68 -26.65 41.08
N LEU A 230 -10.35 -25.36 41.00
CA LEU A 230 -10.61 -24.39 42.07
C LEU A 230 -12.11 -24.27 42.37
N ARG A 231 -12.97 -24.50 41.37
CA ARG A 231 -14.42 -24.52 41.54
C ARG A 231 -14.96 -25.85 42.09
N GLY A 232 -14.17 -26.93 42.07
CA GLY A 232 -14.58 -28.30 42.42
C GLY A 232 -15.13 -29.12 41.24
N TYR A 233 -15.01 -28.63 40.01
CA TYR A 233 -15.45 -29.31 38.79
C TYR A 233 -14.39 -30.29 38.28
N THR A 234 -14.13 -31.35 39.04
CA THR A 234 -13.02 -32.30 38.80
C THR A 234 -13.12 -33.03 37.46
N THR A 235 -14.31 -33.39 36.99
CA THR A 235 -14.51 -34.02 35.68
C THR A 235 -14.10 -33.09 34.54
N GLN A 236 -14.55 -31.83 34.56
CA GLN A 236 -14.24 -30.83 33.54
C GLN A 236 -12.76 -30.41 33.61
N ALA A 237 -12.17 -30.41 34.80
CA ALA A 237 -10.73 -30.21 34.97
C ALA A 237 -9.94 -31.32 34.28
N ARG A 238 -10.28 -32.58 34.56
CA ARG A 238 -9.64 -33.75 33.95
C ARG A 238 -9.73 -33.71 32.42
N GLN A 239 -10.91 -33.41 31.87
CA GLN A 239 -11.08 -33.24 30.43
C GLN A 239 -10.12 -32.18 29.85
N ALA A 240 -9.95 -31.04 30.54
CA ALA A 240 -9.05 -30.00 30.07
C ALA A 240 -7.57 -30.41 30.08
N PHE A 241 -7.14 -31.19 31.08
CA PHE A 241 -5.77 -31.72 31.14
C PHE A 241 -5.57 -32.88 30.16
N GLU A 242 -6.56 -33.75 29.95
CA GLU A 242 -6.51 -34.80 28.91
C GLU A 242 -6.38 -34.21 27.50
N GLU A 243 -7.08 -33.12 27.20
CA GLU A 243 -6.91 -32.39 25.92
C GLU A 243 -5.49 -31.84 25.75
N LEU A 244 -4.85 -31.40 26.83
CA LEU A 244 -3.48 -30.89 26.82
C LEU A 244 -2.46 -32.03 26.66
N GLU A 245 -2.64 -33.14 27.37
CA GLU A 245 -1.79 -34.33 27.28
C GLU A 245 -1.87 -34.96 25.88
N LYS A 246 -3.08 -35.17 25.35
CA LYS A 246 -3.30 -35.73 24.00
C LYS A 246 -2.73 -34.87 22.88
N ALA A 247 -2.62 -33.56 23.08
CA ALA A 247 -2.01 -32.66 22.10
C ALA A 247 -0.49 -32.89 21.95
N GLY A 248 0.16 -33.48 22.95
CA GLY A 248 1.60 -33.71 22.95
C GLY A 248 2.44 -32.42 23.00
N PRO A 249 3.75 -32.53 22.74
CA PRO A 249 4.64 -31.36 22.70
C PRO A 249 4.26 -30.44 21.53
N PHE A 250 4.06 -29.16 21.79
CA PHE A 250 3.64 -28.19 20.76
C PHE A 250 4.77 -27.79 19.80
N SER A 251 6.02 -28.09 20.14
CA SER A 251 7.22 -27.75 19.37
C SER A 251 8.33 -28.75 19.62
N THR A 252 9.16 -28.96 18.60
CA THR A 252 10.39 -29.77 18.65
C THR A 252 11.65 -28.91 18.67
N LYS A 253 11.51 -27.57 18.62
CA LYS A 253 12.66 -26.65 18.61
C LYS A 253 13.40 -26.68 19.94
N PRO A 254 14.75 -26.71 19.96
CA PRO A 254 15.53 -26.77 21.19
C PRO A 254 15.18 -25.68 22.22
N GLU A 255 14.94 -24.46 21.74
CA GLU A 255 14.61 -23.29 22.57
C GLU A 255 13.20 -23.35 23.19
N GLU A 256 12.27 -24.08 22.59
CA GLU A 256 10.89 -24.24 23.07
C GLU A 256 10.68 -25.56 23.81
N LYS A 257 11.63 -26.50 23.70
CA LYS A 257 11.53 -27.86 24.24
C LYS A 257 11.21 -27.89 25.74
N ALA A 258 11.89 -27.07 26.55
CA ALA A 258 11.65 -27.03 28.00
C ALA A 258 10.19 -26.65 28.34
N LEU A 259 9.60 -25.70 27.60
CA LEU A 259 8.22 -25.30 27.80
C LEU A 259 7.23 -26.35 27.23
N ALA A 260 7.57 -26.99 26.12
CA ALA A 260 6.77 -28.09 25.56
C ALA A 260 6.71 -29.29 26.53
N ASP A 261 7.87 -29.70 27.06
CA ASP A 261 8.01 -30.77 28.05
C ASP A 261 7.24 -30.42 29.34
N PHE A 262 7.32 -29.17 29.80
CA PHE A 262 6.55 -28.68 30.94
C PHE A 262 5.05 -28.94 30.78
N PHE A 263 4.46 -28.57 29.62
CA PHE A 263 3.02 -28.76 29.43
C PHE A 263 2.62 -30.23 29.41
N THR A 264 3.37 -31.06 28.67
CA THR A 264 3.06 -32.49 28.55
C THR A 264 3.22 -33.21 29.89
N GLN A 265 4.33 -32.96 30.60
CA GLN A 265 4.59 -33.57 31.90
C GLN A 265 3.58 -33.10 32.95
N THR A 266 3.28 -31.79 33.00
CA THR A 266 2.29 -31.26 33.95
C THR A 266 0.91 -31.84 33.66
N ALA A 267 0.48 -31.90 32.40
CA ALA A 267 -0.82 -32.49 32.05
C ALA A 267 -0.92 -33.97 32.45
N HIS A 268 0.13 -34.75 32.16
CA HIS A 268 0.21 -36.15 32.55
C HIS A 268 0.08 -36.32 34.07
N THR A 269 0.84 -35.54 34.85
CA THR A 269 0.77 -35.58 36.31
C THR A 269 -0.60 -35.12 36.84
N MET A 270 -1.25 -34.15 36.20
CA MET A 270 -2.59 -33.68 36.59
C MET A 270 -3.68 -34.72 36.31
N ASN A 271 -3.49 -35.62 35.35
CA ASN A 271 -4.42 -36.70 35.03
C ASN A 271 -4.21 -37.98 35.85
N ALA A 272 -3.07 -38.10 36.54
CA ALA A 272 -2.78 -39.20 37.43
C ALA A 272 -3.81 -39.28 38.59
N ALA A 273 -4.19 -40.50 38.95
CA ALA A 273 -5.18 -40.73 40.01
C ALA A 273 -4.62 -40.43 41.41
N GLU A 274 -3.33 -40.69 41.62
CA GLU A 274 -2.69 -40.59 42.93
C GLU A 274 -2.34 -39.15 43.30
N PRO A 275 -2.41 -38.77 44.59
CA PRO A 275 -1.81 -37.53 45.10
C PRO A 275 -0.33 -37.43 44.78
N ILE A 276 0.21 -36.22 44.76
CA ILE A 276 1.59 -35.95 44.35
C ILE A 276 2.43 -35.70 45.61
N PRO A 277 3.32 -36.62 46.00
CA PRO A 277 4.18 -36.39 47.15
C PRO A 277 4.97 -35.10 47.00
N ALA A 278 4.94 -34.21 47.98
CA ALA A 278 5.66 -32.95 47.91
C ALA A 278 7.18 -33.15 47.68
N ALA A 279 7.73 -34.29 48.09
CA ALA A 279 9.13 -34.64 47.87
C ALA A 279 9.47 -35.04 46.42
N SER A 280 8.48 -35.46 45.61
CA SER A 280 8.69 -35.81 44.20
C SER A 280 8.52 -34.62 43.25
N ALA A 281 8.03 -33.49 43.76
CA ALA A 281 7.88 -32.28 42.97
C ALA A 281 9.25 -31.65 42.66
N ARG A 282 9.43 -31.23 41.41
CA ARG A 282 10.68 -30.60 40.95
C ARG A 282 10.88 -29.25 41.62
N VAL A 283 12.11 -28.98 42.09
CA VAL A 283 12.48 -27.66 42.61
C VAL A 283 12.42 -26.61 41.49
N PRO A 284 11.62 -25.54 41.62
CA PRO A 284 11.47 -24.56 40.56
C PRO A 284 12.73 -23.70 40.36
N GLY A 285 13.19 -23.60 39.11
CA GLY A 285 14.14 -22.56 38.72
C GLY A 285 13.47 -21.18 38.58
N PRO A 286 14.20 -20.06 38.78
CA PRO A 286 13.61 -18.71 38.75
C PRO A 286 13.11 -18.28 37.36
N MET A 287 13.63 -18.85 36.28
CA MET A 287 13.19 -18.60 34.90
C MET A 287 12.49 -19.83 34.30
N SER A 288 11.71 -20.55 35.11
CA SER A 288 11.00 -21.77 34.73
C SER A 288 9.50 -21.67 35.04
N PRO A 289 8.62 -22.31 34.24
CA PRO A 289 7.21 -22.45 34.58
C PRO A 289 6.93 -23.45 35.73
N ASP A 290 7.94 -24.20 36.21
CA ASP A 290 7.79 -25.26 37.23
C ASP A 290 7.12 -24.79 38.53
N ALA A 291 7.29 -23.52 38.90
CA ALA A 291 6.61 -22.97 40.08
C ALA A 291 5.09 -23.02 39.92
N PHE A 292 4.56 -22.81 38.72
CA PHE A 292 3.13 -22.93 38.47
C PHE A 292 2.64 -24.38 38.56
N ALA A 293 3.47 -25.37 38.20
CA ALA A 293 3.15 -26.78 38.40
C ALA A 293 2.96 -27.12 39.89
N LEU A 294 3.81 -26.59 40.79
CA LEU A 294 3.60 -26.75 42.24
C LEU A 294 2.21 -26.28 42.68
N PHE A 295 1.79 -25.11 42.20
CA PHE A 295 0.46 -24.58 42.53
C PHE A 295 -0.66 -25.47 41.99
N LEU A 296 -0.55 -25.96 40.75
CA LEU A 296 -1.52 -26.88 40.15
C LEU A 296 -1.63 -28.19 40.93
N PHE A 297 -0.48 -28.78 41.26
CA PHE A 297 -0.39 -30.03 42.02
C PHE A 297 -0.98 -29.87 43.42
N ALA A 298 -0.69 -28.76 44.10
CA ALA A 298 -1.27 -28.45 45.39
C ALA A 298 -2.80 -28.35 45.33
N VAL A 299 -3.35 -27.68 44.32
CA VAL A 299 -4.80 -27.58 44.12
C VAL A 299 -5.41 -28.94 43.80
N LYS A 300 -4.75 -29.78 42.99
CA LYS A 300 -5.20 -31.14 42.71
C LYS A 300 -5.32 -31.96 43.99
N ASP A 301 -4.25 -32.03 44.78
CA ASP A 301 -4.21 -32.82 46.01
C ASP A 301 -5.22 -32.31 47.05
N TRP A 302 -5.43 -30.98 47.08
CA TRP A 302 -6.49 -30.37 47.88
C TRP A 302 -7.89 -30.86 47.49
N GLN A 303 -8.18 -30.98 46.19
CA GLN A 303 -9.46 -31.54 45.72
C GLN A 303 -9.59 -33.04 46.02
N GLN A 304 -8.47 -33.75 46.15
CA GLN A 304 -8.43 -35.15 46.58
C GLN A 304 -8.51 -35.32 48.11
N SER A 305 -8.68 -34.23 48.85
CA SER A 305 -8.71 -34.19 50.32
C SER A 305 -7.39 -34.58 51.01
N ASP A 306 -6.28 -34.65 50.26
CA ASP A 306 -4.94 -34.78 50.84
C ASP A 306 -4.40 -33.40 51.18
N PHE A 307 -4.97 -32.81 52.24
CA PHE A 307 -4.67 -31.43 52.63
C PHE A 307 -3.22 -31.25 53.11
N ALA A 308 -2.59 -32.29 53.65
CA ALA A 308 -1.22 -32.23 54.15
C ALA A 308 -0.21 -32.17 52.99
N SER A 309 -0.35 -33.06 51.99
CA SER A 309 0.48 -33.01 50.79
C SER A 309 0.26 -31.71 50.02
N ALA A 310 -1.00 -31.28 49.88
CA ALA A 310 -1.34 -30.00 49.25
C ALA A 310 -0.69 -28.80 49.96
N ALA A 311 -0.73 -28.74 51.29
CA ALA A 311 -0.11 -27.68 52.06
C ALA A 311 1.42 -27.64 51.86
N ALA A 312 2.08 -28.79 51.87
CA ALA A 312 3.53 -28.87 51.62
C ALA A 312 3.90 -28.34 50.21
N LEU A 313 3.09 -28.64 49.19
CA LEU A 313 3.28 -28.10 47.84
C LEU A 313 3.02 -26.58 47.78
N PHE A 314 1.97 -26.07 48.46
CA PHE A 314 1.73 -24.63 48.57
C PHE A 314 2.87 -23.90 49.28
N GLU A 315 3.47 -24.49 50.31
CA GLU A 315 4.65 -23.90 50.97
C GLU A 315 5.87 -23.82 50.05
N GLN A 316 6.13 -24.88 49.26
CA GLN A 316 7.19 -24.84 48.25
C GLN A 316 6.92 -23.76 47.20
N PHE A 317 5.66 -23.64 46.76
CA PHE A 317 5.23 -22.57 45.86
C PHE A 317 5.45 -21.18 46.46
N GLN A 318 5.12 -20.97 47.74
CA GLN A 318 5.35 -19.71 48.43
C GLN A 318 6.83 -19.34 48.52
N ARG A 319 7.72 -20.31 48.68
CA ARG A 319 9.19 -20.09 48.71
C ARG A 319 9.79 -19.83 47.33
N SER A 320 9.13 -20.28 46.26
CA SER A 320 9.60 -20.06 44.89
C SER A 320 9.53 -18.59 44.48
N GLN A 321 10.39 -18.16 43.55
CA GLN A 321 10.34 -16.80 43.00
C GLN A 321 10.57 -16.87 41.48
N SER A 322 9.48 -16.68 40.72
CA SER A 322 9.55 -16.65 39.26
C SER A 322 9.94 -15.27 38.76
N THR A 323 10.68 -15.20 37.65
CA THR A 323 11.24 -13.99 37.05
C THR A 323 11.09 -14.00 35.52
N GLY A 324 11.38 -12.87 34.87
CA GLY A 324 11.31 -12.76 33.40
C GLY A 324 9.91 -13.06 32.86
N ALA A 325 9.83 -13.88 31.81
CA ALA A 325 8.57 -14.26 31.15
C ALA A 325 7.57 -15.00 32.06
N TYR A 326 8.02 -15.50 33.23
CA TYR A 326 7.22 -16.25 34.19
C TYR A 326 6.93 -15.47 35.47
N ALA A 327 7.29 -14.19 35.57
CA ALA A 327 7.09 -13.37 36.77
C ALA A 327 5.62 -13.32 37.24
N TRP A 328 4.68 -13.44 36.29
CA TRP A 328 3.25 -13.48 36.52
C TRP A 328 2.79 -14.64 37.42
N ILE A 329 3.59 -15.71 37.54
CA ILE A 329 3.27 -16.86 38.41
C ILE A 329 3.17 -16.41 39.88
N ASN A 330 3.96 -15.40 40.28
CA ASN A 330 3.95 -14.87 41.64
C ASN A 330 2.60 -14.25 42.02
N ASP A 331 1.76 -13.85 41.04
CA ASP A 331 0.43 -13.28 41.29
C ASP A 331 -0.54 -14.28 41.95
N TYR A 332 -0.22 -15.57 41.92
CA TYR A 332 -1.01 -16.63 42.57
C TYR A 332 -0.66 -16.83 44.05
N LYS A 333 0.43 -16.24 44.56
CA LYS A 333 0.86 -16.37 45.97
C LYS A 333 -0.21 -15.94 46.98
N PRO A 334 -0.97 -14.85 46.79
CA PRO A 334 -2.05 -14.49 47.71
C PRO A 334 -3.14 -15.56 47.76
N LEU A 335 -3.44 -16.24 46.65
CA LEU A 335 -4.42 -17.32 46.64
C LEU A 335 -3.88 -18.56 47.37
N ALA A 336 -2.62 -18.93 47.16
CA ALA A 336 -1.96 -20.01 47.90
C ALA A 336 -1.96 -19.77 49.42
N GLU A 337 -1.78 -18.51 49.87
CA GLU A 337 -1.80 -18.19 51.30
C GLU A 337 -3.18 -18.45 51.93
N LYS A 338 -4.27 -18.26 51.18
CA LYS A 338 -5.62 -18.59 51.69
C LYS A 338 -5.77 -20.08 51.94
N PHE A 339 -5.24 -20.92 51.05
CA PHE A 339 -5.22 -22.38 51.25
C PHE A 339 -4.38 -22.77 52.47
N LEU A 340 -3.20 -22.17 52.64
CA LEU A 340 -2.35 -22.42 53.80
C LEU A 340 -2.98 -21.96 55.12
N ALA A 341 -3.63 -20.79 55.12
CA ALA A 341 -4.36 -20.29 56.29
C ALA A 341 -5.49 -21.26 56.71
N ASP A 342 -6.27 -21.72 55.74
CA ASP A 342 -7.34 -22.69 55.97
C ASP A 342 -6.80 -24.05 56.43
N TYR A 343 -5.66 -24.49 55.89
CA TYR A 343 -5.00 -25.71 56.35
C TYR A 343 -4.53 -25.60 57.80
N ARG A 344 -3.98 -24.45 58.23
CA ARG A 344 -3.58 -24.25 59.64
C ARG A 344 -4.78 -24.41 60.58
N VAL A 345 -5.94 -23.83 60.21
CA VAL A 345 -7.20 -24.00 60.95
C VAL A 345 -7.60 -25.48 61.03
N TYR A 346 -7.51 -26.21 59.91
CA TYR A 346 -7.82 -27.64 59.87
C TYR A 346 -6.85 -28.47 60.70
N ALA A 347 -5.54 -28.23 60.62
CA ALA A 347 -4.52 -28.95 61.35
C ALA A 347 -4.66 -28.74 62.87
N ASP A 348 -4.97 -27.52 63.32
CA ASP A 348 -5.24 -27.22 64.72
C ASP A 348 -6.50 -27.93 65.21
N TRP A 349 -7.57 -27.93 64.40
CA TRP A 349 -8.77 -28.69 64.69
C TRP A 349 -8.50 -30.21 64.79
N GLN A 350 -7.73 -30.80 63.87
CA GLN A 350 -7.38 -32.22 63.91
C GLN A 350 -6.61 -32.60 65.18
N LYS A 351 -5.73 -31.72 65.68
CA LYS A 351 -5.05 -31.92 66.98
C LYS A 351 -6.02 -31.80 68.14
N GLN A 352 -6.88 -30.77 68.13
CA GLN A 352 -7.86 -30.55 69.19
C GLN A 352 -8.87 -31.70 69.26
N SER A 353 -9.30 -32.23 68.12
CA SER A 353 -10.34 -33.26 68.04
C SER A 353 -9.92 -34.58 68.70
N GLN A 354 -8.61 -34.88 68.73
CA GLN A 354 -8.04 -36.04 69.42
C GLN A 354 -8.26 -36.00 70.94
N ALA A 355 -8.47 -34.82 71.53
CA ALA A 355 -8.76 -34.69 72.96
C ALA A 355 -10.22 -35.05 73.31
N PHE A 356 -11.12 -35.10 72.32
CA PHE A 356 -12.54 -35.44 72.53
C PHE A 356 -12.77 -36.95 72.39
N THR A 357 -12.29 -37.71 73.37
CA THR A 357 -12.39 -39.18 73.38
C THR A 357 -13.70 -39.67 74.00
N LYS A 358 -14.28 -38.89 74.92
CA LYS A 358 -15.40 -39.34 75.72
C LYS A 358 -16.75 -38.96 75.13
N PRO A 359 -17.77 -39.80 75.37
CA PRO A 359 -19.15 -39.50 75.07
C PRO A 359 -19.65 -38.07 75.35
N GLU A 360 -19.58 -37.67 76.60
CA GLU A 360 -20.05 -36.40 77.12
C GLU A 360 -19.42 -35.17 76.42
N GLN A 361 -18.28 -35.36 75.74
CA GLN A 361 -17.56 -34.28 75.06
C GLN A 361 -18.08 -33.97 73.65
N ILE A 362 -19.02 -34.74 73.09
CA ILE A 362 -19.47 -34.54 71.70
C ILE A 362 -20.04 -33.14 71.45
N THR A 363 -20.80 -32.57 72.40
CA THR A 363 -21.33 -31.20 72.26
C THR A 363 -20.20 -30.16 72.22
N ALA A 364 -19.16 -30.34 73.04
CA ALA A 364 -17.98 -29.48 73.03
C ALA A 364 -17.21 -29.63 71.70
N ALA A 365 -17.06 -30.86 71.20
CA ALA A 365 -16.44 -31.15 69.92
C ALA A 365 -17.19 -30.48 68.75
N LEU A 366 -18.52 -30.58 68.70
CA LEU A 366 -19.35 -29.90 67.70
C LEU A 366 -19.19 -28.38 67.75
N THR A 367 -19.15 -27.80 68.95
CA THR A 367 -18.97 -26.36 69.13
C THR A 367 -17.59 -25.91 68.62
N ALA A 368 -16.53 -26.65 68.98
CA ALA A 368 -15.18 -26.36 68.52
C ALA A 368 -15.02 -26.55 66.99
N LEU A 369 -15.62 -27.59 66.41
CA LEU A 369 -15.63 -27.83 64.97
C LEU A 369 -16.26 -26.66 64.20
N ARG A 370 -17.46 -26.22 64.63
CA ARG A 370 -18.17 -25.09 64.01
C ARG A 370 -17.38 -23.78 64.14
N ALA A 371 -16.76 -23.56 65.30
CA ALA A 371 -15.89 -22.41 65.52
C ALA A 371 -14.67 -22.43 64.59
N ALA A 372 -14.03 -23.59 64.40
CA ALA A 372 -12.94 -23.75 63.43
C ALA A 372 -13.43 -23.54 61.99
N GLN A 373 -14.53 -24.16 61.59
CA GLN A 373 -15.11 -24.01 60.25
C GLN A 373 -15.43 -22.54 59.92
N SER A 374 -15.90 -21.76 60.89
CA SER A 374 -16.23 -20.34 60.70
C SER A 374 -15.02 -19.47 60.34
N LYS A 375 -13.80 -19.94 60.60
CA LYS A 375 -12.54 -19.24 60.31
C LYS A 375 -12.01 -19.49 58.89
N LEU A 376 -12.60 -20.44 58.15
CA LEU A 376 -12.16 -20.76 56.79
C LEU A 376 -12.43 -19.60 55.82
N GLN A 377 -11.42 -19.26 55.03
CA GLN A 377 -11.44 -18.22 54.02
C GLN A 377 -11.99 -18.72 52.69
N LEU A 378 -11.77 -20.00 52.37
CA LEU A 378 -12.19 -20.62 51.13
C LEU A 378 -13.44 -21.48 51.35
N ARG A 379 -14.40 -21.32 50.44
CA ARG A 379 -15.51 -22.26 50.29
C ARG A 379 -15.05 -23.32 49.28
N GLY A 380 -15.09 -24.59 49.66
CA GLY A 380 -14.65 -25.69 48.80
C GLY A 380 -14.46 -27.00 49.56
N ARG A 381 -13.59 -27.88 49.04
CA ARG A 381 -13.40 -29.26 49.54
C ARG A 381 -13.11 -29.36 51.03
N LEU A 382 -12.27 -28.48 51.58
CA LEU A 382 -11.99 -28.50 53.02
C LEU A 382 -13.22 -28.12 53.86
N ASN A 383 -13.98 -27.11 53.43
CA ASN A 383 -15.23 -26.76 54.09
C ASN A 383 -16.27 -27.89 54.01
N GLU A 384 -16.26 -28.70 52.95
CA GLU A 384 -17.06 -29.94 52.87
C GLU A 384 -16.57 -30.99 53.87
N ALA A 385 -15.26 -31.18 54.01
CA ALA A 385 -14.69 -32.09 55.02
C ALA A 385 -15.13 -31.73 56.45
N PHE A 386 -15.16 -30.43 56.79
CA PHE A 386 -15.73 -29.96 58.06
C PHE A 386 -17.21 -30.33 58.22
N LYS A 387 -18.03 -30.17 57.17
CA LYS A 387 -19.46 -30.57 57.20
C LYS A 387 -19.64 -32.08 57.35
N GLU A 388 -18.80 -32.88 56.70
CA GLU A 388 -18.80 -34.34 56.82
C GLU A 388 -18.48 -34.76 58.25
N GLU A 389 -17.48 -34.14 58.89
CA GLU A 389 -17.16 -34.36 60.30
C GLU A 389 -18.28 -33.91 61.25
N GLU A 390 -18.92 -32.77 60.97
CA GLU A 390 -20.06 -32.29 61.75
C GLU A 390 -21.21 -33.28 61.72
N THR A 391 -21.50 -33.83 60.53
CA THR A 391 -22.52 -34.85 60.34
C THR A 391 -22.20 -36.12 61.14
N LYS A 392 -20.92 -36.56 61.12
CA LYS A 392 -20.47 -37.73 61.91
C LYS A 392 -20.64 -37.52 63.41
N LEU A 393 -20.26 -36.34 63.93
CA LEU A 393 -20.41 -36.01 65.35
C LEU A 393 -21.89 -35.88 65.75
N THR A 394 -22.72 -35.28 64.91
CA THR A 394 -24.17 -35.12 65.16
C THR A 394 -24.86 -36.48 65.25
N LYS A 395 -24.59 -37.40 64.32
CA LYS A 395 -25.12 -38.78 64.38
C LYS A 395 -24.72 -39.52 65.66
N ARG A 396 -23.48 -39.34 66.13
CA ARG A 396 -23.01 -39.91 67.41
C ARG A 396 -23.71 -39.31 68.62
N LEU A 397 -24.17 -38.05 68.55
CA LEU A 397 -24.94 -37.38 69.59
C LEU A 397 -26.39 -37.89 69.62
N GLU A 398 -27.02 -38.03 68.45
CA GLU A 398 -28.40 -38.50 68.30
C GLU A 398 -28.56 -39.97 68.70
N GLY A 399 -27.61 -40.84 68.34
CA GLY A 399 -27.62 -42.24 68.78
C GLY A 399 -27.40 -42.46 70.29
N ARG A 400 -27.32 -41.38 71.09
CA ARG A 400 -27.31 -41.41 72.55
C ARG A 400 -28.58 -40.90 73.21
N LYS A 401 -29.40 -40.16 72.47
CA LYS A 401 -30.73 -39.76 72.94
C LYS A 401 -31.66 -40.95 72.74
#